data_AF-X1A8Q6-F1
#
_entry.id   AF-X1A8Q6-F1
#
_cell.length_a   1.000
_cell.length_b   1.000
_cell.length_c   1.000
_cell.angle_alpha   90.00
_cell.angle_beta   90.00
_cell.angle_gamma   90.00
#
_symmetry.space_group_name_H-M   'P 1'
#
loop_
_entity.id
_entity.type
_entity.pdbx_description
1 polymer ?
#
loop_
_entity_poly.entity_id
_entity_poly.type
_entity_poly.pdbx_seq_one_letter_code
_entity_poly.pdbx_strand_id
1 'polypeptide(L)'
;FPGIAAEHNLSLDKRGFDMAMEEQKRRGRMAWQEIGQSRVKTIYNRLAKELKATKFKGYAKTTLKTEILAIIKDDKRVERAKAGDEIDIILDATPFYPEAGGQIGDRGTITKREVKIKVLDTQRPLSEIIVHRAKAIKGNIKKGDKVEASIDIEKRLAAARNHTATHLLQGSLKKVLGKHVRQTGSFVSFDRLRFDLTHFAPLTDEQLSRVEEMVNEKIRENIKIEAKMMDFGEAKKRGAIFLAGEKYGRKVRTIKIGDFSLELCGGTHVKATGEIGLFKLVSESGVAAGVRRIEALTGKGACRFVKERENLLS
;
A
#
# COMPACT_ATOMS: atom_id res chain seq x y z
N PHE A 1 -36.37 3.95 -16.74
CA PHE A 1 -37.17 3.44 -15.62
C PHE A 1 -38.61 3.96 -15.57
N PRO A 2 -38.94 5.24 -15.82
CA PRO A 2 -40.34 5.70 -15.77
C PRO A 2 -41.24 5.15 -16.89
N GLY A 3 -40.68 4.89 -18.08
CA GLY A 3 -41.45 4.47 -19.26
C GLY A 3 -42.11 3.09 -19.11
N ILE A 4 -41.35 2.07 -18.69
CA ILE A 4 -41.85 0.68 -18.61
C ILE A 4 -42.93 0.51 -17.53
N ALA A 5 -42.81 1.20 -16.40
CA ALA A 5 -43.82 1.10 -15.33
C ALA A 5 -45.16 1.75 -15.73
N ALA A 6 -45.10 2.87 -16.48
CA ALA A 6 -46.28 3.53 -17.02
C ALA A 6 -46.97 2.69 -18.11
N GLU A 7 -46.20 1.99 -18.95
CA GLU A 7 -46.73 1.04 -19.95
C GLU A 7 -47.52 -0.12 -19.34
N HIS A 8 -47.28 -0.45 -18.07
CA HIS A 8 -47.96 -1.53 -17.36
C HIS A 8 -48.91 -1.05 -16.24
N ASN A 9 -49.27 0.24 -16.20
CA ASN A 9 -50.12 0.83 -15.14
C ASN A 9 -49.61 0.60 -13.71
N LEU A 10 -48.29 0.51 -13.53
CA LEU A 10 -47.66 0.33 -12.22
C LEU A 10 -47.12 1.66 -11.71
N SER A 11 -47.46 2.01 -10.47
CA SER A 11 -46.92 3.20 -9.80
C SER A 11 -45.54 2.92 -9.21
N LEU A 12 -44.55 3.76 -9.53
CA LEU A 12 -43.21 3.67 -8.95
C LEU A 12 -43.15 4.37 -7.58
N ASP A 13 -42.76 3.63 -6.54
CA ASP A 13 -42.40 4.21 -5.25
C ASP A 13 -41.01 4.86 -5.32
N LYS A 14 -41.00 6.05 -5.91
CA LYS A 14 -39.78 6.85 -6.07
C LYS A 14 -39.17 7.23 -4.73
N ARG A 15 -40.00 7.47 -3.71
CA ARG A 15 -39.55 7.88 -2.38
C ARG A 15 -38.85 6.73 -1.66
N GLY A 16 -39.41 5.53 -1.71
CA GLY A 16 -38.77 4.32 -1.17
C GLY A 16 -37.46 3.99 -1.87
N PHE A 17 -37.40 4.14 -3.20
CA PHE A 17 -36.16 3.98 -3.96
C PHE A 17 -35.08 4.98 -3.54
N ASP A 18 -35.42 6.27 -3.46
CA ASP A 18 -34.48 7.32 -3.07
C ASP A 18 -33.95 7.10 -1.65
N MET A 19 -34.83 6.71 -0.70
CA MET A 19 -34.44 6.36 0.67
C MET A 19 -33.50 5.15 0.71
N ALA A 20 -33.80 4.08 -0.03
CA ALA A 20 -32.96 2.89 -0.10
C ALA A 20 -31.59 3.18 -0.75
N MET A 21 -31.57 4.01 -1.79
CA MET A 21 -30.32 4.45 -2.45
C MET A 21 -29.46 5.32 -1.53
N GLU A 22 -30.07 6.21 -0.75
CA GLU A 22 -29.37 7.02 0.24
C GLU A 22 -28.81 6.18 1.38
N GLU A 23 -29.57 5.18 1.82
CA GLU A 23 -29.12 4.23 2.83
C GLU A 23 -28.00 3.31 2.31
N GLN A 24 -28.07 2.84 1.06
CA GLN A 24 -26.98 2.09 0.43
C GLN A 24 -25.71 2.95 0.30
N LYS A 25 -25.84 4.22 -0.12
CA LYS A 25 -24.71 5.17 -0.17
C LYS A 25 -24.12 5.40 1.23
N ARG A 26 -24.96 5.50 2.26
CA ARG A 26 -24.53 5.63 3.66
C ARG A 26 -23.78 4.37 4.13
N ARG A 27 -24.31 3.18 3.86
CA ARG A 27 -23.66 1.89 4.16
C ARG A 27 -22.32 1.74 3.44
N GLY A 28 -22.23 2.13 2.17
CA GLY A 28 -20.98 2.15 1.42
C GLY A 28 -19.93 3.09 2.01
N ARG A 29 -20.33 4.30 2.45
CA ARG A 29 -19.44 5.24 3.16
C ARG A 29 -18.99 4.69 4.53
N MET A 30 -19.90 4.04 5.26
CA MET A 30 -19.59 3.43 6.56
C MET A 30 -18.68 2.21 6.43
N ALA A 31 -18.90 1.33 5.45
CA ALA A 31 -18.02 0.19 5.20
C ALA A 31 -16.61 0.65 4.79
N TRP A 32 -16.50 1.75 4.03
CA TRP A 32 -15.20 2.36 3.70
C TRP A 32 -14.52 2.99 4.92
N GLN A 33 -15.30 3.61 5.83
CA GLN A 33 -14.80 4.09 7.12
C GLN A 33 -14.44 2.96 8.09
N GLU A 34 -15.17 1.85 8.12
CA GLU A 34 -14.88 0.69 8.99
C GLU A 34 -13.66 -0.09 8.52
N ILE A 35 -13.45 -0.24 7.20
CA ILE A 35 -12.26 -0.87 6.63
C ILE A 35 -11.02 0.04 6.79
N GLY A 36 -11.21 1.37 6.82
CA GLY A 36 -10.13 2.36 6.99
C GLY A 36 -9.87 2.82 8.43
N GLN A 37 -10.77 2.55 9.37
CA GLN A 37 -10.64 2.93 10.78
C GLN A 37 -11.13 1.77 11.66
N SER A 38 -10.27 0.77 11.89
CA SER A 38 -10.33 0.12 13.20
C SER A 38 -10.17 1.26 14.21
N ARG A 39 -11.16 1.52 15.08
CA ARG A 39 -11.05 2.55 16.12
C ARG A 39 -9.65 2.48 16.72
N VAL A 40 -8.85 3.53 16.51
CA VAL A 40 -7.46 3.57 16.99
C VAL A 40 -7.50 3.24 18.47
N LYS A 41 -6.83 2.14 18.86
CA LYS A 41 -6.87 1.64 20.23
C LYS A 41 -6.54 2.78 21.19
N THR A 42 -7.30 2.93 22.27
CA THR A 42 -7.12 4.00 23.26
C THR A 42 -5.68 4.08 23.76
N ILE A 43 -4.99 2.94 23.88
CA ILE A 43 -3.59 2.86 24.29
C ILE A 43 -2.64 3.57 23.32
N TYR A 44 -2.88 3.50 22.00
CA TYR A 44 -2.05 4.17 21.01
C TYR A 44 -2.15 5.70 21.12
N ASN A 45 -3.37 6.22 21.34
CA ASN A 45 -3.59 7.66 21.57
C ASN A 45 -2.85 8.17 22.81
N ARG A 46 -2.87 7.39 23.90
CA ARG A 46 -2.12 7.72 25.11
C ARG A 46 -0.61 7.71 24.85
N LEU A 47 -0.09 6.66 24.23
CA LEU A 47 1.34 6.52 23.94
C LEU A 47 1.85 7.58 22.97
N ALA A 48 1.07 8.00 21.99
CA ALA A 48 1.45 9.08 21.06
C ALA A 48 1.65 10.43 21.77
N LYS A 49 0.99 10.68 22.90
CA LYS A 49 1.17 11.89 23.73
C LYS A 49 2.35 11.77 24.69
N GLU A 50 2.65 10.56 25.16
CA GLU A 50 3.72 10.31 26.16
C GLU A 50 5.10 10.07 25.53
N LEU A 51 5.15 9.49 24.33
CA LEU A 51 6.38 9.08 23.67
C LEU A 51 6.84 10.11 22.63
N LYS A 52 8.15 10.12 22.37
CA LYS A 52 8.70 10.80 21.19
C LYS A 52 8.21 10.10 19.92
N ALA A 53 8.03 10.88 18.86
CA ALA A 53 7.63 10.34 17.57
C ALA A 53 8.68 9.34 17.02
N THR A 54 8.22 8.19 16.53
CA THR A 54 9.08 7.16 15.94
C THR A 54 9.73 7.67 14.65
N LYS A 55 11.07 7.63 14.61
CA LYS A 55 11.84 8.09 13.45
C LYS A 55 11.93 6.97 12.40
N PHE A 56 11.19 7.11 11.31
CA PHE A 56 11.34 6.20 10.17
C PHE A 56 12.68 6.43 9.44
N LYS A 57 13.49 5.37 9.31
CA LYS A 57 14.80 5.38 8.62
C LYS A 57 14.87 4.36 7.47
N GLY A 58 13.76 3.68 7.17
CA GLY A 58 13.67 2.56 6.24
C GLY A 58 13.89 2.87 4.76
N TYR A 59 13.96 4.15 4.38
CA TYR A 59 14.37 4.55 3.03
C TYR A 59 15.87 4.35 2.78
N ALA A 60 16.69 4.53 3.82
CA ALA A 60 18.16 4.47 3.70
C ALA A 60 18.75 3.25 4.39
N LYS A 61 18.04 2.67 5.37
CA LYS A 61 18.54 1.57 6.21
C LYS A 61 17.59 0.38 6.18
N THR A 62 18.16 -0.81 6.04
CA THR A 62 17.44 -2.09 6.19
C THR A 62 17.64 -2.70 7.59
N THR A 63 18.69 -2.27 8.29
CA THR A 63 18.99 -2.64 9.69
C THR A 63 19.37 -1.40 10.52
N LEU A 64 19.12 -1.46 11.82
CA LEU A 64 19.21 -0.34 12.74
C LEU A 64 19.38 -0.83 14.18
N LYS A 65 20.36 -0.30 14.91
CA LYS A 65 20.35 -0.34 16.39
C LYS A 65 19.43 0.74 16.93
N THR A 66 18.46 0.37 17.76
CA THR A 66 17.46 1.28 18.34
C THR A 66 17.05 0.83 19.74
N GLU A 67 16.08 1.51 20.34
CA GLU A 67 15.59 1.28 21.69
C GLU A 67 14.08 1.02 21.67
N ILE A 68 13.62 0.12 22.54
CA ILE A 68 12.20 -0.17 22.74
C ILE A 68 11.59 0.85 23.71
N LEU A 69 10.69 1.69 23.21
CA LEU A 69 10.03 2.74 24.00
C LEU A 69 8.77 2.24 24.73
N ALA A 70 8.07 1.28 24.13
CA ALA A 70 6.90 0.66 24.72
C ALA A 70 6.68 -0.75 24.19
N ILE A 71 6.10 -1.58 25.05
CA ILE A 71 5.55 -2.90 24.73
C ILE A 71 4.09 -2.86 25.13
N ILE A 72 3.22 -3.37 24.27
CA ILE A 72 1.79 -3.49 24.53
C ILE A 72 1.41 -4.95 24.38
N LYS A 73 0.68 -5.49 25.35
CA LYS A 73 0.10 -6.83 25.34
C LYS A 73 -1.33 -6.73 25.84
N ASP A 74 -2.28 -7.37 25.15
CA ASP A 74 -3.71 -7.34 25.50
C ASP A 74 -4.22 -5.90 25.72
N ASP A 75 -3.83 -5.00 24.82
CA ASP A 75 -4.14 -3.55 24.82
C ASP A 75 -3.68 -2.76 26.06
N LYS A 76 -2.78 -3.35 26.85
CA LYS A 76 -2.16 -2.72 28.03
C LYS A 76 -0.66 -2.56 27.83
N ARG A 77 -0.13 -1.42 28.27
CA ARG A 77 1.32 -1.20 28.33
C ARG A 77 1.91 -2.13 29.38
N VAL A 78 2.96 -2.86 29.00
CA VAL A 78 3.71 -3.75 29.90
C VAL A 78 5.18 -3.39 29.91
N GLU A 79 5.86 -3.65 31.03
CA GLU A 79 7.30 -3.38 31.15
C GLU A 79 8.16 -4.49 30.52
N ARG A 80 7.62 -5.71 30.41
CA ARG A 80 8.32 -6.89 29.89
C ARG A 80 7.38 -7.81 29.10
N ALA A 81 7.95 -8.55 28.16
CA ALA A 81 7.30 -9.66 27.45
C ALA A 81 8.23 -10.88 27.40
N LYS A 82 7.66 -12.09 27.37
CA LYS A 82 8.40 -13.35 27.32
C LYS A 82 8.15 -14.11 26.03
N ALA A 83 9.00 -15.09 25.75
CA ALA A 83 8.80 -16.01 24.62
C ALA A 83 7.38 -16.61 24.63
N GLY A 84 6.76 -16.65 23.45
CA GLY A 84 5.37 -17.06 23.25
C GLY A 84 4.39 -15.88 23.18
N ASP A 85 4.71 -14.72 23.76
CA ASP A 85 3.80 -13.58 23.78
C ASP A 85 3.64 -12.95 22.38
N GLU A 86 2.39 -12.57 22.07
CA GLU A 86 2.05 -11.68 20.97
C GLU A 86 1.93 -10.26 21.52
N ILE A 87 2.67 -9.34 20.91
CA ILE A 87 2.90 -7.99 21.44
C ILE A 87 2.99 -6.97 20.32
N ASP A 88 2.64 -5.74 20.65
CA ASP A 88 3.00 -4.58 19.84
C ASP A 88 4.24 -3.91 20.44
N ILE A 89 5.16 -3.49 19.57
CA ILE A 89 6.39 -2.80 19.97
C ILE A 89 6.44 -1.42 19.31
N ILE A 90 6.78 -0.40 20.11
CA ILE A 90 7.13 0.94 19.60
C ILE A 90 8.63 1.15 19.82
N LEU A 91 9.34 1.52 18.75
CA LEU A 91 10.77 1.80 18.74
C LEU A 91 11.03 3.32 18.65
N ASP A 92 12.20 3.80 19.12
CA ASP A 92 12.60 5.21 18.91
C ASP A 92 12.83 5.51 17.43
N ALA A 93 13.43 4.56 16.70
CA ALA A 93 13.62 4.62 15.27
C ALA A 93 13.38 3.25 14.65
N THR A 94 12.99 3.19 13.38
CA THR A 94 12.72 1.90 12.72
C THR A 94 13.09 1.90 11.24
N PRO A 95 13.69 0.80 10.71
CA PRO A 95 13.82 0.60 9.28
C PRO A 95 12.54 0.03 8.65
N PHE A 96 11.56 -0.41 9.44
CA PHE A 96 10.33 -1.02 8.97
C PHE A 96 9.38 0.05 8.42
N TYR A 97 9.01 -0.10 7.15
CA TYR A 97 8.01 0.71 6.49
C TYR A 97 6.65 0.37 7.10
N PRO A 98 5.95 1.34 7.69
CA PRO A 98 4.57 1.12 8.11
C PRO A 98 3.66 1.10 6.89
N GLU A 99 2.61 0.29 6.94
CA GLU A 99 1.57 0.28 5.93
C GLU A 99 1.06 1.70 5.63
N ALA A 100 1.12 2.10 4.36
CA ALA A 100 0.69 3.41 3.89
C ALA A 100 0.64 3.45 2.36
N GLY A 101 -0.22 4.32 1.81
CA GLY A 101 -0.28 4.58 0.36
C GLY A 101 -0.61 3.33 -0.47
N GLY A 102 -1.34 2.37 0.11
CA GLY A 102 -1.65 1.08 -0.50
C GLY A 102 -0.59 0.00 -0.31
N GLN A 103 0.63 0.33 0.11
CA GLN A 103 1.69 -0.66 0.38
C GLN A 103 1.59 -1.21 1.80
N ILE A 104 1.60 -2.54 1.93
CA ILE A 104 1.60 -3.23 3.23
C ILE A 104 2.87 -2.98 4.05
N GLY A 105 2.74 -3.13 5.37
CA GLY A 105 3.83 -2.97 6.32
C GLY A 105 4.91 -4.04 6.21
N ASP A 106 6.15 -3.66 6.51
CA ASP A 106 7.25 -4.64 6.49
C ASP A 106 7.17 -5.69 7.58
N ARG A 107 7.85 -6.79 7.30
CA ARG A 107 8.14 -7.89 8.21
C ARG A 107 9.63 -8.01 8.46
N GLY A 108 10.02 -8.76 9.48
CA GLY A 108 11.43 -8.93 9.82
C GLY A 108 11.61 -9.37 11.27
N THR A 109 12.71 -8.92 11.88
CA THR A 109 13.09 -9.32 13.23
C THR A 109 13.62 -8.17 14.06
N ILE A 110 13.38 -8.25 15.37
CA ILE A 110 14.05 -7.42 16.38
C ILE A 110 14.83 -8.38 17.28
N THR A 111 16.13 -8.15 17.44
CA THR A 111 17.03 -9.08 18.12
C THR A 111 17.93 -8.37 19.14
N LYS A 112 18.34 -9.11 20.18
CA LYS A 112 19.34 -8.68 21.17
C LYS A 112 19.86 -9.90 21.92
N ARG A 113 21.16 -10.23 21.82
CA ARG A 113 21.75 -11.41 22.48
C ARG A 113 20.89 -12.67 22.22
N GLU A 114 20.29 -13.26 23.25
CA GLU A 114 19.43 -14.45 23.16
C GLU A 114 17.94 -14.13 22.88
N VAL A 115 17.60 -12.87 22.69
CA VAL A 115 16.24 -12.42 22.38
C VAL A 115 16.03 -12.39 20.87
N LYS A 116 14.94 -13.01 20.41
CA LYS A 116 14.47 -12.94 19.02
C LYS A 116 12.97 -12.67 19.00
N ILE A 117 12.59 -11.59 18.33
CA ILE A 117 11.21 -11.17 18.13
C ILE A 117 10.96 -11.18 16.62
N LYS A 118 9.87 -11.81 16.19
CA LYS A 118 9.45 -11.82 14.79
C LYS A 118 8.39 -10.73 14.60
N VAL A 119 8.69 -9.76 13.73
CA VAL A 119 7.73 -8.72 13.32
C VAL A 119 6.87 -9.30 12.19
N LEU A 120 5.56 -9.34 12.42
CA LEU A 120 4.57 -9.92 11.52
C LEU A 120 3.90 -8.85 10.65
N ASP A 121 3.83 -7.62 11.14
CA ASP A 121 3.20 -6.49 10.48
C ASP A 121 3.69 -5.16 11.09
N THR A 122 3.73 -4.10 10.30
CA THR A 122 4.17 -2.76 10.74
C THR A 122 3.13 -1.73 10.32
N GLN A 123 2.62 -0.98 11.29
CA GLN A 123 1.46 -0.11 11.13
C GLN A 123 1.75 1.31 11.63
N ARG A 124 1.07 2.31 11.07
CA ARG A 124 1.10 3.70 11.56
C ARG A 124 -0.32 4.13 11.93
N PRO A 125 -0.82 3.73 13.11
CA PRO A 125 -2.18 4.09 13.53
C PRO A 125 -2.34 5.59 13.80
N LEU A 126 -1.25 6.29 14.13
CA LEU A 126 -1.19 7.73 14.36
C LEU A 126 0.11 8.27 13.74
N SER A 127 0.15 9.55 13.35
CA SER A 127 1.30 10.17 12.67
C SER A 127 2.61 10.02 13.43
N GLU A 128 2.53 10.05 14.76
CA GLU A 128 3.66 10.09 15.69
C GLU A 128 4.28 8.70 15.92
N ILE A 129 3.50 7.62 15.88
CA ILE A 129 3.97 6.29 16.31
C ILE A 129 3.90 5.26 15.19
N ILE A 130 4.95 4.46 15.09
CA ILE A 130 4.98 3.25 14.26
C ILE A 130 4.94 2.05 15.19
N VAL A 131 3.96 1.19 14.96
CA VAL A 131 3.67 0.00 15.75
C VAL A 131 4.12 -1.23 15.00
N HIS A 132 4.91 -2.08 15.66
CA HIS A 132 5.37 -3.35 15.11
C HIS A 132 4.57 -4.47 15.80
N ARG A 133 3.63 -5.07 15.08
CA ARG A 133 2.89 -6.25 15.57
C ARG A 133 3.81 -7.45 15.49
N ALA A 134 4.05 -8.10 16.61
CA ALA A 134 5.16 -9.03 16.72
C ALA A 134 4.86 -10.22 17.65
N LYS A 135 5.68 -11.26 17.51
CA LYS A 135 5.69 -12.42 18.40
C LYS A 135 7.08 -12.60 18.99
N ALA A 136 7.17 -12.68 20.31
CA ALA A 136 8.41 -13.03 20.99
C ALA A 136 8.70 -14.52 20.78
N ILE A 137 9.78 -14.86 20.08
CA ILE A 137 10.13 -16.24 19.73
C ILE A 137 11.06 -16.84 20.77
N LYS A 138 12.06 -16.07 21.21
CA LYS A 138 13.05 -16.50 22.20
C LYS A 138 13.40 -15.34 23.13
N GLY A 139 13.63 -15.67 24.40
CA GLY A 139 14.10 -14.74 25.42
C GLY A 139 13.02 -13.80 25.96
N ASN A 140 13.44 -12.95 26.90
CA ASN A 140 12.59 -11.93 27.51
C ASN A 140 13.05 -10.54 27.08
N ILE A 141 12.10 -9.67 26.81
CA ILE A 141 12.30 -8.33 26.28
C ILE A 141 11.75 -7.36 27.31
N LYS A 142 12.46 -6.27 27.60
CA LYS A 142 11.94 -5.19 28.45
C LYS A 142 11.97 -3.83 27.75
N LYS A 143 11.10 -2.92 28.20
CA LYS A 143 11.17 -1.51 27.83
C LYS A 143 12.57 -0.95 28.16
N GLY A 144 13.08 -0.08 27.28
CA GLY A 144 14.43 0.50 27.37
C GLY A 144 15.54 -0.41 26.85
N ASP A 145 15.21 -1.62 26.38
CA ASP A 145 16.23 -2.49 25.76
C ASP A 145 16.75 -1.89 24.45
N LYS A 146 18.07 -1.86 24.33
CA LYS A 146 18.77 -1.61 23.06
C LYS A 146 18.77 -2.89 22.23
N VAL A 147 18.22 -2.80 21.02
CA VAL A 147 17.97 -3.92 20.11
C VAL A 147 18.46 -3.59 18.70
N GLU A 148 18.66 -4.61 17.89
CA GLU A 148 18.85 -4.48 16.45
C GLU A 148 17.54 -4.84 15.73
N ALA A 149 17.02 -3.90 14.96
CA ALA A 149 15.81 -4.02 14.17
C ALA A 149 16.22 -4.21 12.70
N SER A 150 15.81 -5.32 12.08
CA SER A 150 16.21 -5.71 10.72
C SER A 150 15.00 -6.20 9.92
N ILE A 151 14.77 -5.61 8.75
CA ILE A 151 13.66 -5.99 7.87
C ILE A 151 13.97 -7.28 7.08
N ASP A 152 12.94 -7.94 6.59
CA ASP A 152 13.01 -8.97 5.57
C ASP A 152 13.25 -8.31 4.20
N ILE A 153 14.51 -8.33 3.74
CA ILE A 153 14.94 -7.62 2.52
C ILE A 153 14.25 -8.16 1.27
N GLU A 154 14.06 -9.47 1.17
CA GLU A 154 13.42 -10.07 0.01
C GLU A 154 11.97 -9.60 -0.13
N LYS A 155 11.21 -9.62 0.97
CA LYS A 155 9.84 -9.10 0.99
C LYS A 155 9.77 -7.61 0.70
N ARG A 156 10.67 -6.82 1.29
CA ARG A 156 10.76 -5.38 1.01
C ARG A 156 10.96 -5.13 -0.48
N LEU A 157 11.90 -5.85 -1.11
CA LEU A 157 12.15 -5.70 -2.54
C LEU A 157 10.96 -6.15 -3.37
N ALA A 158 10.26 -7.22 -2.99
CA ALA A 158 9.05 -7.66 -3.69
C ALA A 158 7.94 -6.60 -3.65
N ALA A 159 7.66 -6.02 -2.47
CA ALA A 159 6.73 -4.89 -2.35
C ALA A 159 7.21 -3.67 -3.17
N ALA A 160 8.51 -3.36 -3.16
CA ALA A 160 9.06 -2.25 -3.91
C ALA A 160 8.95 -2.43 -5.45
N ARG A 161 9.11 -3.66 -5.95
CA ARG A 161 8.87 -4.00 -7.37
C ARG A 161 7.41 -3.77 -7.74
N ASN A 162 6.49 -4.33 -6.95
CA ASN A 162 5.05 -4.16 -7.14
C ASN A 162 4.65 -2.67 -7.07
N HIS A 163 5.25 -1.89 -6.17
CA HIS A 163 4.98 -0.46 -6.05
C HIS A 163 5.45 0.31 -7.28
N THR A 164 6.70 0.12 -7.71
CA THR A 164 7.20 0.80 -8.92
C THR A 164 6.42 0.38 -10.16
N ALA A 165 6.06 -0.90 -10.28
CA ALA A 165 5.21 -1.38 -11.36
C ALA A 165 3.81 -0.74 -11.35
N THR A 166 3.27 -0.38 -10.18
CA THR A 166 2.00 0.37 -10.07
C THR A 166 2.10 1.74 -10.74
N HIS A 167 3.23 2.45 -10.58
CA HIS A 167 3.45 3.73 -11.28
C HIS A 167 3.61 3.56 -12.78
N LEU A 168 4.31 2.51 -13.23
CA LEU A 168 4.41 2.20 -14.66
C LEU A 168 3.04 1.87 -15.23
N LEU A 169 2.25 1.04 -14.54
CA LEU A 169 0.89 0.69 -14.92
C LEU A 169 0.01 1.94 -15.03
N GLN A 170 0.05 2.84 -14.06
CA GLN A 170 -0.72 4.10 -14.11
C GLN A 170 -0.33 4.96 -15.32
N GLY A 171 0.98 5.11 -15.59
CA GLY A 171 1.46 5.85 -16.76
C GLY A 171 1.02 5.22 -18.08
N SER A 172 1.09 3.88 -18.19
CA SER A 172 0.66 3.13 -19.37
C SER A 172 -0.84 3.24 -19.60
N LEU A 173 -1.65 3.10 -18.55
CA LEU A 173 -3.11 3.25 -18.64
C LEU A 173 -3.51 4.63 -19.14
N LYS A 174 -2.86 5.70 -18.66
CA LYS A 174 -3.12 7.07 -19.13
C LYS A 174 -2.74 7.29 -20.59
N LYS A 175 -1.70 6.60 -21.08
CA LYS A 175 -1.27 6.68 -22.49
C LYS A 175 -2.18 5.88 -23.43
N VAL A 176 -2.66 4.71 -23.00
CA VAL A 176 -3.50 3.82 -23.82
C VAL A 176 -4.96 4.27 -23.80
N LEU A 177 -5.51 4.56 -22.61
CA LEU A 177 -6.94 4.89 -22.46
C LEU A 177 -7.20 6.39 -22.53
N GLY A 178 -6.27 7.21 -22.03
CA GLY A 178 -6.39 8.68 -22.00
C GLY A 178 -6.34 9.29 -20.59
N LYS A 179 -6.37 10.62 -20.53
CA LYS A 179 -6.16 11.41 -19.31
C LYS A 179 -7.32 11.37 -18.31
N HIS A 180 -8.48 10.84 -18.69
CA HIS A 180 -9.63 10.69 -17.80
C HIS A 180 -9.41 9.61 -16.73
N VAL A 181 -8.47 8.70 -16.97
CA VAL A 181 -8.12 7.65 -16.01
C VAL A 181 -7.46 8.23 -14.76
N ARG A 182 -8.06 7.95 -13.61
CA ARG A 182 -7.57 8.34 -12.28
C ARG A 182 -7.55 7.12 -11.37
N GLN A 183 -6.52 7.03 -10.52
CA GLN A 183 -6.48 6.05 -9.44
C GLN A 183 -7.62 6.32 -8.44
N THR A 184 -8.34 5.27 -8.09
CA THR A 184 -9.38 5.27 -7.04
C THR A 184 -9.02 4.35 -5.88
N GLY A 185 -8.05 3.45 -6.08
CA GLY A 185 -7.55 2.55 -5.06
C GLY A 185 -6.25 1.88 -5.50
N SER A 186 -5.41 1.54 -4.53
CA SER A 186 -4.20 0.76 -4.77
C SER A 186 -3.94 -0.18 -3.60
N PHE A 187 -3.45 -1.37 -3.89
CA PHE A 187 -2.97 -2.32 -2.90
C PHE A 187 -1.69 -2.97 -3.43
N VAL A 188 -0.62 -2.89 -2.65
CA VAL A 188 0.72 -3.37 -2.98
C VAL A 188 1.17 -4.29 -1.85
N SER A 189 1.31 -5.56 -2.16
CA SER A 189 1.76 -6.60 -1.24
C SER A 189 3.11 -7.17 -1.65
N PHE A 190 3.63 -8.13 -0.88
CA PHE A 190 4.84 -8.87 -1.26
C PHE A 190 4.61 -9.75 -2.50
N ASP A 191 3.37 -10.18 -2.73
CA ASP A 191 3.06 -11.19 -3.74
C ASP A 191 2.43 -10.60 -5.01
N ARG A 192 1.59 -9.57 -4.85
CA ARG A 192 0.85 -8.93 -5.95
C ARG A 192 0.64 -7.44 -5.79
N LEU A 193 0.23 -6.80 -6.88
CA LEU A 193 -0.39 -5.47 -6.87
C LEU A 193 -1.82 -5.51 -7.42
N ARG A 194 -2.62 -4.55 -6.97
CA ARG A 194 -3.98 -4.28 -7.42
C ARG A 194 -4.16 -2.78 -7.60
N PHE A 195 -4.69 -2.38 -8.75
CA PHE A 195 -4.88 -0.99 -9.12
C PHE A 195 -6.32 -0.75 -9.58
N ASP A 196 -7.02 0.15 -8.89
CA ASP A 196 -8.40 0.50 -9.19
C ASP A 196 -8.42 1.87 -9.88
N LEU A 197 -9.11 1.96 -11.02
CA LEU A 197 -9.12 3.14 -11.88
C LEU A 197 -10.52 3.56 -12.31
N THR A 198 -10.72 4.85 -12.54
CA THR A 198 -11.93 5.37 -13.20
C THR A 198 -11.95 5.01 -14.67
N HIS A 199 -12.89 4.17 -15.10
CA HIS A 199 -13.12 3.86 -16.50
C HIS A 199 -14.53 3.26 -16.68
N PHE A 200 -15.24 3.66 -17.73
CA PHE A 200 -16.67 3.38 -17.88
C PHE A 200 -17.00 2.04 -18.55
N ALA A 201 -16.03 1.44 -19.24
CA ALA A 201 -16.19 0.17 -19.95
C ALA A 201 -15.13 -0.85 -19.51
N PRO A 202 -15.35 -2.14 -19.75
CA PRO A 202 -14.26 -3.11 -19.77
C PRO A 202 -13.15 -2.68 -20.73
N LEU A 203 -11.90 -2.97 -20.37
CA LEU A 203 -10.78 -2.79 -21.30
C LEU A 203 -10.84 -3.92 -22.32
N THR A 204 -10.56 -3.61 -23.59
CA THR A 204 -10.44 -4.67 -24.61
C THR A 204 -9.14 -5.45 -24.43
N ASP A 205 -9.08 -6.66 -24.99
CA ASP A 205 -7.87 -7.49 -24.93
C ASP A 205 -6.67 -6.79 -25.58
N GLU A 206 -6.88 -6.03 -26.65
CA GLU A 206 -5.82 -5.22 -27.28
C GLU A 206 -5.31 -4.10 -26.36
N GLN A 207 -6.23 -3.43 -25.63
CA GLN A 207 -5.84 -2.41 -24.67
C GLN A 207 -5.05 -3.02 -23.50
N LEU A 208 -5.48 -4.18 -22.99
CA LEU A 208 -4.79 -4.89 -21.93
C LEU A 208 -3.40 -5.35 -22.37
N SER A 209 -3.28 -5.95 -23.55
CA SER A 209 -2.00 -6.33 -24.15
C SER A 209 -1.08 -5.13 -24.28
N ARG A 210 -1.59 -4.01 -24.84
CA ARG A 210 -0.79 -2.81 -25.04
C ARG A 210 -0.30 -2.20 -23.73
N VAL A 211 -1.12 -2.23 -22.68
CA VAL A 211 -0.73 -1.79 -21.34
C VAL A 211 0.38 -2.68 -20.77
N GLU A 212 0.23 -4.02 -20.82
CA GLU A 212 1.23 -4.97 -20.34
C GLU A 212 2.57 -4.82 -21.10
N GLU A 213 2.51 -4.69 -22.43
CA GLU A 213 3.67 -4.45 -23.29
C GLU A 213 4.40 -3.16 -22.89
N MET A 214 3.68 -2.04 -22.78
CA MET A 214 4.28 -0.75 -22.45
C MET A 214 4.92 -0.74 -21.06
N VAL A 215 4.31 -1.41 -20.07
CA VAL A 215 4.94 -1.57 -18.75
C VAL A 215 6.26 -2.32 -18.89
N ASN A 216 6.26 -3.46 -19.60
CA ASN A 216 7.47 -4.26 -19.78
C ASN A 216 8.53 -3.58 -20.67
N GLU A 217 8.14 -2.76 -21.65
CA GLU A 217 9.05 -1.88 -22.40
C GLU A 217 9.78 -0.93 -21.44
N LYS A 218 9.05 -0.24 -20.56
CA LYS A 218 9.64 0.66 -19.56
C LYS A 218 10.49 -0.04 -18.51
N ILE A 219 10.19 -1.31 -18.22
CA ILE A 219 11.06 -2.14 -17.39
C ILE A 219 12.39 -2.42 -18.10
N ARG A 220 12.34 -2.83 -19.37
CA ARG A 220 13.56 -3.12 -20.17
C ARG A 220 14.43 -1.89 -20.42
N GLU A 221 13.86 -0.70 -20.46
CA GLU A 221 14.61 0.57 -20.52
C GLU A 221 15.48 0.81 -19.27
N ASN A 222 15.26 0.07 -18.17
CA ASN A 222 16.04 0.15 -16.93
C ASN A 222 16.21 1.59 -16.39
N ILE A 223 15.12 2.36 -16.44
CA ILE A 223 15.07 3.77 -16.07
C ILE A 223 15.36 3.92 -14.58
N LYS A 224 16.29 4.82 -14.22
CA LYS A 224 16.61 5.15 -12.83
C LYS A 224 15.41 5.79 -12.13
N ILE A 225 15.13 5.35 -10.90
CA ILE A 225 14.09 5.92 -10.05
C ILE A 225 14.69 7.03 -9.19
N GLU A 226 14.14 8.23 -9.29
CA GLU A 226 14.56 9.37 -8.46
C GLU A 226 13.54 9.66 -7.36
N ALA A 227 13.98 9.52 -6.11
CA ALA A 227 13.20 9.91 -4.94
C ALA A 227 13.70 11.23 -4.37
N LYS A 228 12.85 12.26 -4.30
CA LYS A 228 13.21 13.60 -3.82
C LYS A 228 12.18 14.16 -2.86
N MET A 229 12.66 14.81 -1.79
CA MET A 229 11.82 15.68 -0.96
C MET A 229 11.77 17.07 -1.61
N MET A 230 10.58 17.60 -1.83
CA MET A 230 10.41 18.96 -2.36
C MET A 230 9.18 19.65 -1.77
N ASP A 231 9.00 20.92 -2.08
CA ASP A 231 7.80 21.65 -1.70
C ASP A 231 6.58 21.14 -2.49
N PHE A 232 5.42 21.06 -1.84
CA PHE A 232 4.19 20.59 -2.48
C PHE A 232 3.77 21.49 -3.66
N GLY A 233 3.92 22.80 -3.53
CA GLY A 233 3.63 23.75 -4.61
C GLY A 233 4.55 23.57 -5.81
N GLU A 234 5.84 23.30 -5.56
CA GLU A 234 6.82 22.98 -6.60
C GLU A 234 6.48 21.66 -7.31
N ALA A 235 6.15 20.61 -6.57
CA ALA A 235 5.74 19.32 -7.14
C ALA A 235 4.52 19.48 -8.04
N LYS A 236 3.51 20.26 -7.61
CA LYS A 236 2.32 20.56 -8.40
C LYS A 236 2.66 21.32 -9.69
N LYS A 237 3.53 22.34 -9.62
CA LYS A 237 3.99 23.09 -10.80
C LYS A 237 4.71 22.19 -11.82
N ARG A 238 5.41 21.16 -11.35
CA ARG A 238 6.07 20.15 -12.20
C ARG A 238 5.12 19.07 -12.76
N GLY A 239 3.83 19.17 -12.47
CA GLY A 239 2.84 18.21 -12.96
C GLY A 239 2.85 16.88 -12.22
N ALA A 240 3.36 16.84 -10.98
CA ALA A 240 3.34 15.62 -10.18
C ALA A 240 1.90 15.13 -9.97
N ILE A 241 1.65 13.84 -10.19
CA ILE A 241 0.38 13.19 -9.91
C ILE A 241 0.26 13.00 -8.39
N PHE A 242 -0.91 13.30 -7.85
CA PHE A 242 -1.24 13.09 -6.43
C PHE A 242 -2.67 12.61 -6.31
N LEU A 243 -3.00 11.99 -5.17
CA LEU A 243 -4.34 11.49 -4.90
C LEU A 243 -5.24 12.65 -4.50
N ALA A 244 -6.38 12.76 -5.17
CA ALA A 244 -7.37 13.77 -4.85
C ALA A 244 -8.02 13.46 -3.48
N GLY A 245 -8.22 14.49 -2.65
CA GLY A 245 -8.83 14.35 -1.32
C GLY A 245 -7.84 14.11 -0.18
N GLU A 246 -6.58 13.79 -0.47
CA GLU A 246 -5.53 13.64 0.53
C GLU A 246 -4.99 15.00 1.01
N LYS A 247 -4.66 15.09 2.31
CA LYS A 247 -4.01 16.27 2.88
C LYS A 247 -2.49 16.10 2.82
N TYR A 248 -1.83 16.98 2.07
CA TYR A 248 -0.38 16.99 1.93
C TYR A 248 0.25 18.10 2.79
N GLY A 249 1.34 17.77 3.48
CA GLY A 249 2.16 18.76 4.18
C GLY A 249 2.99 19.62 3.23
N ARG A 250 3.66 20.66 3.76
CA ARG A 250 4.51 21.56 2.96
C ARG A 250 5.60 20.83 2.18
N LYS A 251 6.25 19.84 2.83
CA LYS A 251 7.28 19.00 2.21
C LYS A 251 6.71 17.64 1.88
N VAL A 252 6.84 17.24 0.63
CA VAL A 252 6.34 15.96 0.10
C VAL A 252 7.46 15.18 -0.56
N ARG A 253 7.30 13.86 -0.57
CA ARG A 253 8.19 12.95 -1.29
C ARG A 253 7.63 12.69 -2.68
N THR A 254 8.48 12.90 -3.68
CA THR A 254 8.19 12.60 -5.08
C THR A 254 8.98 11.40 -5.55
N ILE A 255 8.39 10.63 -6.45
CA ILE A 255 9.03 9.58 -7.23
C ILE A 255 8.94 9.96 -8.70
N LYS A 256 10.10 10.11 -9.35
CA LYS A 256 10.22 10.34 -10.78
C LYS A 256 10.80 9.10 -11.46
N ILE A 257 10.16 8.67 -12.54
CA ILE A 257 10.59 7.54 -13.39
C ILE A 257 10.81 8.08 -14.80
N GLY A 258 12.04 8.56 -15.06
CA GLY A 258 12.35 9.27 -16.30
C GLY A 258 11.31 10.37 -16.58
N ASP A 259 10.96 10.57 -17.84
CA ASP A 259 9.86 11.47 -18.22
C ASP A 259 8.51 10.74 -18.32
N PHE A 260 8.45 9.50 -17.84
CA PHE A 260 7.25 8.66 -17.94
C PHE A 260 6.25 8.93 -16.82
N SER A 261 6.73 9.10 -15.58
CA SER A 261 5.87 9.42 -14.44
C SER A 261 6.59 10.28 -13.39
N LEU A 262 5.84 11.17 -12.76
CA LEU A 262 6.23 11.95 -11.59
C LEU A 262 5.05 11.96 -10.62
N GLU A 263 5.22 11.41 -9.42
CA GLU A 263 4.11 11.22 -8.47
C GLU A 263 4.50 11.54 -7.03
N LEU A 264 3.54 12.00 -6.24
CA LEU A 264 3.69 12.07 -4.78
C LEU A 264 3.53 10.67 -4.20
N CYS A 265 4.62 10.10 -3.69
CA CYS A 265 4.60 8.75 -3.15
C CYS A 265 5.55 8.60 -1.96
N GLY A 266 4.99 8.14 -0.84
CA GLY A 266 5.72 7.75 0.36
C GLY A 266 6.14 6.29 0.37
N GLY A 267 5.89 5.52 -0.69
CA GLY A 267 6.21 4.10 -0.78
C GLY A 267 7.69 3.78 -0.90
N THR A 268 8.01 2.49 -0.77
CA THR A 268 9.35 1.99 -1.11
C THR A 268 9.40 1.61 -2.59
N HIS A 269 10.53 1.91 -3.24
CA HIS A 269 10.71 1.68 -4.68
C HIS A 269 12.04 0.99 -4.94
N VAL A 270 12.08 0.22 -6.03
CA VAL A 270 13.34 -0.23 -6.63
C VAL A 270 14.19 0.95 -7.09
N LYS A 271 15.49 0.73 -7.33
CA LYS A 271 16.39 1.83 -7.75
C LYS A 271 16.33 2.11 -9.26
N ALA A 272 15.96 1.11 -10.05
CA ALA A 272 15.74 1.23 -11.48
C ALA A 272 14.62 0.29 -11.91
N THR A 273 13.92 0.61 -13.01
CA THR A 273 12.77 -0.18 -13.47
C THR A 273 13.14 -1.62 -13.84
N GLY A 274 14.38 -1.87 -14.27
CA GLY A 274 14.86 -3.22 -14.59
C GLY A 274 14.86 -4.18 -13.40
N GLU A 275 14.94 -3.67 -12.17
CA GLU A 275 14.87 -4.49 -10.94
C GLU A 275 13.47 -5.12 -10.72
N ILE A 276 12.44 -4.67 -11.44
CA ILE A 276 11.09 -5.26 -11.44
C ILE A 276 11.13 -6.66 -12.05
N GLY A 277 11.95 -6.88 -13.07
CA GLY A 277 11.97 -8.11 -13.85
C GLY A 277 10.76 -8.20 -14.78
N LEU A 278 9.93 -9.24 -14.64
CA LEU A 278 8.70 -9.38 -15.43
C LEU A 278 7.54 -8.67 -14.73
N PHE A 279 6.71 -7.94 -15.48
CA PHE A 279 5.36 -7.56 -15.07
C PHE A 279 4.35 -8.43 -15.84
N LYS A 280 3.38 -9.00 -15.12
CA LYS A 280 2.31 -9.81 -15.72
C LYS A 280 0.95 -9.36 -15.23
N LEU A 281 0.09 -8.93 -16.14
CA LEU A 281 -1.32 -8.68 -15.88
C LEU A 281 -2.03 -10.03 -15.73
N VAL A 282 -2.78 -10.18 -14.64
CA VAL A 282 -3.49 -11.41 -14.30
C VAL A 282 -4.96 -11.32 -14.69
N SER A 283 -5.59 -10.19 -14.38
CA SER A 283 -7.01 -10.00 -14.64
C SER A 283 -7.41 -8.53 -14.63
N GLU A 284 -8.52 -8.26 -15.32
CA GLU A 284 -9.24 -7.00 -15.30
C GLU A 284 -10.72 -7.27 -14.97
N SER A 285 -11.33 -6.48 -14.09
CA SER A 285 -12.73 -6.66 -13.70
C SER A 285 -13.39 -5.34 -13.26
N GLY A 286 -14.72 -5.26 -13.41
CA GLY A 286 -15.52 -4.16 -12.88
C GLY A 286 -15.83 -4.36 -11.40
N VAL A 287 -15.57 -3.36 -10.56
CA VAL A 287 -15.79 -3.46 -9.10
C VAL A 287 -16.84 -2.48 -8.57
N ALA A 288 -17.15 -1.43 -9.33
CA ALA A 288 -18.26 -0.51 -9.11
C ALA A 288 -18.60 0.19 -10.43
N ALA A 289 -19.73 0.89 -10.47
CA ALA A 289 -20.08 1.71 -11.62
C ALA A 289 -18.97 2.73 -11.92
N GLY A 290 -18.40 2.67 -13.13
CA GLY A 290 -17.30 3.54 -13.56
C GLY A 290 -15.93 3.22 -12.93
N VAL A 291 -15.76 2.08 -12.25
CA VAL A 291 -14.49 1.67 -11.64
C VAL A 291 -14.08 0.28 -12.11
N ARG A 292 -12.87 0.21 -12.67
CA ARG A 292 -12.22 -1.02 -13.12
C ARG A 292 -11.05 -1.37 -12.20
N ARG A 293 -10.73 -2.65 -12.09
CA ARG A 293 -9.64 -3.18 -11.25
C ARG A 293 -8.73 -4.04 -12.11
N ILE A 294 -7.44 -3.73 -12.04
CA ILE A 294 -6.37 -4.57 -12.61
C ILE A 294 -5.62 -5.25 -11.47
N GLU A 295 -5.43 -6.55 -11.57
CA GLU A 295 -4.51 -7.32 -10.72
C GLU A 295 -3.30 -7.77 -11.54
N ALA A 296 -2.12 -7.66 -10.95
CA ALA A 296 -0.87 -8.00 -11.62
C ALA A 296 0.19 -8.53 -10.64
N LEU A 297 1.18 -9.20 -11.22
CA LEU A 297 2.32 -9.78 -10.52
C LEU A 297 3.63 -9.20 -11.06
N THR A 298 4.68 -9.21 -10.23
CA THR A 298 6.03 -8.84 -10.67
C THR A 298 7.08 -9.87 -10.27
N GLY A 299 8.25 -9.79 -10.91
CA GLY A 299 9.45 -10.56 -10.55
C GLY A 299 9.19 -12.07 -10.44
N LYS A 300 9.64 -12.68 -9.33
CA LYS A 300 9.49 -14.13 -9.09
C LYS A 300 8.03 -14.60 -9.15
N GLY A 301 7.08 -13.78 -8.70
CA GLY A 301 5.64 -14.12 -8.71
C GLY A 301 5.10 -14.20 -10.14
N ALA A 302 5.46 -13.24 -10.99
CA ALA A 302 5.08 -13.25 -12.40
C ALA A 302 5.69 -14.44 -13.16
N CYS A 303 6.98 -14.73 -12.95
CA CYS A 303 7.64 -15.88 -13.58
C CYS A 303 7.00 -17.21 -13.19
N ARG A 304 6.62 -17.37 -11.90
CA ARG A 304 5.93 -18.57 -11.43
C ARG A 304 4.57 -18.72 -12.10
N PHE A 305 3.79 -17.64 -12.17
CA PHE A 305 2.49 -17.64 -12.82
C PHE A 305 2.57 -18.05 -14.29
N VAL A 306 3.55 -17.54 -15.04
CA VAL A 306 3.76 -17.95 -16.45
C VAL A 306 4.07 -19.43 -16.54
N LYS A 307 5.00 -19.94 -15.73
CA LYS A 307 5.36 -21.37 -15.72
C LYS A 307 4.19 -22.28 -15.36
N GLU A 308 3.36 -21.87 -14.40
CA GLU A 308 2.13 -22.60 -14.04
C GLU A 308 1.14 -22.65 -15.21
N ARG A 309 1.02 -21.57 -16.00
CA ARG A 309 0.16 -21.53 -17.19
C ARG A 309 0.69 -22.39 -18.34
N GLU A 310 2.00 -22.38 -18.58
CA GLU A 310 2.65 -23.23 -19.59
C GLU A 310 2.42 -24.72 -19.29
N ASN A 311 2.58 -25.12 -18.03
CA ASN A 311 2.34 -26.50 -17.59
C ASN A 311 0.88 -26.95 -17.75
N LEU A 312 -0.10 -26.04 -17.73
CA LEU A 312 -1.52 -26.36 -17.94
C LEU A 312 -1.87 -26.55 -19.43
N LEU A 313 -1.03 -26.02 -20.32
CA LEU A 313 -1.19 -26.10 -21.78
C LEU A 313 -0.36 -27.24 -22.40
N SER A 314 0.53 -27.86 -21.61
CA SER A 314 1.37 -29.00 -21.99
C SER A 314 0.68 -30.31 -21.64
#